data_AF-A0A6V7HU97-F1
#
_entry.id   AF-A0A6V7HU97-F1
#
_cell.length_a   1.000
_cell.length_b   1.000
_cell.length_c   1.000
_cell.angle_alpha   90.00
_cell.angle_beta   90.00
_cell.angle_gamma   90.00
#
_symmetry.space_group_name_H-M   'P 1'
#
loop_
_entity.id
_entity.type
_entity.pdbx_description
1 polymer ?
#
loop_
_entity_poly.entity_id
_entity_poly.type
_entity_poly.pdbx_seq_one_letter_code
_entity_poly.pdbx_strand_id
1 'polypeptide(L)'
;AREKFKTLVSQRDVPELEELLSKQEYEADGKTVSILELNVNDLATSNWIGENKPKYEEESGNEESEDEEDDEAVPGMDLKPKTIKIEKNPEAEKLKLDKIARQKAVHKETVKKTNKSKVFQLKQRLDRQKNKKMSLKAKFKQERAIKNAKGKTKKKLLKKKK
;
A
#
# COMPACT_ATOMS: atom_id res chain seq x y z
N ALA A 1 -15.88 41.96 -25.25
CA ALA A 1 -15.23 40.81 -25.92
C ALA A 1 -14.63 39.77 -24.95
N ARG A 2 -13.98 40.17 -23.84
CA ARG A 2 -13.30 39.24 -22.92
C ARG A 2 -14.19 38.23 -22.16
N GLU A 3 -15.46 38.54 -21.92
CA GLU A 3 -16.34 37.67 -21.12
C GLU A 3 -16.83 36.44 -21.90
N LYS A 4 -16.96 36.54 -23.24
CA LYS A 4 -17.42 35.43 -24.09
C LYS A 4 -16.42 34.27 -24.18
N PHE A 5 -15.15 34.50 -23.89
CA PHE A 5 -14.11 33.45 -23.93
C PHE A 5 -14.05 32.62 -22.66
N LYS A 6 -14.61 33.10 -21.54
CA LYS A 6 -14.54 32.39 -20.25
C LYS A 6 -15.49 31.20 -20.18
N THR A 7 -16.63 31.27 -20.86
CA THR A 7 -17.64 30.19 -20.91
C THR A 7 -17.29 29.10 -21.93
N LEU A 8 -16.45 29.40 -22.91
CA LEU A 8 -16.09 28.46 -23.98
C LEU A 8 -15.09 27.38 -23.51
N VAL A 9 -14.31 27.66 -22.48
CA VAL A 9 -13.32 26.71 -21.92
C VAL A 9 -13.96 25.78 -20.89
N SER A 10 -15.03 26.20 -20.20
CA SER A 10 -15.72 25.39 -19.19
C SER A 10 -16.66 24.33 -19.76
N GLN A 11 -16.96 24.36 -21.06
CA GLN A 11 -17.85 23.42 -21.75
C GLN A 11 -17.08 22.39 -22.60
N ARG A 12 -15.75 22.37 -22.54
CA ARG A 12 -14.99 21.32 -23.23
C ARG A 12 -14.96 20.09 -22.35
N ASP A 13 -15.33 18.96 -22.94
CA ASP A 13 -15.19 17.68 -22.31
C ASP A 13 -13.70 17.43 -22.03
N VAL A 14 -13.40 17.02 -20.80
CA VAL A 14 -12.05 16.72 -20.35
C VAL A 14 -11.93 15.20 -20.38
N PRO A 15 -11.17 14.62 -21.34
CA PRO A 15 -11.14 13.16 -21.54
C PRO A 15 -10.73 12.40 -20.27
N GLU A 16 -9.84 12.98 -19.47
CA GLU A 16 -9.41 12.41 -18.18
C GLU A 16 -10.56 12.32 -17.15
N LEU A 17 -11.51 13.27 -17.17
CA LEU A 17 -12.67 13.24 -16.28
C LEU A 17 -13.76 12.30 -16.79
N GLU A 18 -13.94 12.19 -18.11
CA GLU A 18 -14.86 11.22 -18.70
C GLU A 18 -14.42 9.78 -18.37
N GLU A 19 -13.13 9.49 -18.46
CA GLU A 19 -12.60 8.17 -18.09
C GLU A 19 -12.87 7.85 -16.61
N LEU A 20 -12.74 8.83 -15.71
CA LEU A 20 -13.03 8.66 -14.29
C LEU A 20 -14.54 8.52 -14.00
N LEU A 21 -15.40 9.26 -14.71
CA LEU A 21 -16.86 9.15 -14.59
C LEU A 21 -17.39 7.83 -15.16
N SER A 22 -16.71 7.29 -16.18
CA SER A 22 -17.03 5.97 -16.75
C SER A 22 -16.69 4.82 -15.80
N LYS A 23 -15.67 4.99 -14.96
CA LYS A 23 -15.28 4.03 -13.93
C LYS A 23 -16.12 4.27 -12.68
N GLN A 24 -17.31 3.67 -12.64
CA GLN A 24 -18.19 3.81 -11.50
C GLN A 24 -17.64 3.02 -10.30
N GLU A 25 -16.94 3.73 -9.42
CA GLU A 25 -16.44 3.19 -8.15
C GLU A 25 -17.51 3.31 -7.05
N TYR A 26 -17.78 2.20 -6.37
CA TYR A 26 -18.72 2.11 -5.26
C TYR A 26 -17.98 1.76 -3.97
N GLU A 27 -18.35 2.42 -2.88
CA GLU A 27 -17.83 2.13 -1.54
C GLU A 27 -18.81 1.20 -0.81
N ALA A 28 -18.40 -0.05 -0.57
CA ALA A 28 -19.17 -1.05 0.16
C ALA A 28 -18.29 -1.74 1.21
N ASP A 29 -18.74 -1.77 2.47
CA ASP A 29 -18.07 -2.46 3.58
C ASP A 29 -16.57 -2.14 3.74
N GLY A 30 -16.20 -0.87 3.54
CA GLY A 30 -14.81 -0.40 3.64
C GLY A 30 -13.89 -0.86 2.50
N LYS A 31 -14.47 -1.33 1.40
CA LYS A 31 -13.77 -1.69 0.15
C LYS A 31 -14.33 -0.87 -0.99
N THR A 32 -13.45 -0.43 -1.87
CA THR A 32 -13.83 0.20 -3.14
C THR A 32 -13.94 -0.89 -4.20
N VAL A 33 -15.10 -1.00 -4.83
CA VAL A 33 -15.33 -1.91 -5.96
C VAL A 33 -15.67 -1.10 -7.20
N SER A 34 -15.17 -1.52 -8.36
CA SER A 34 -15.44 -0.91 -9.66
C SER A 34 -16.27 -1.90 -10.48
N ILE A 35 -17.43 -1.47 -10.97
CA ILE A 35 -18.31 -2.28 -11.82
C ILE A 35 -18.08 -1.84 -13.26
N LEU A 36 -17.60 -2.77 -14.09
CA LEU A 36 -17.30 -2.52 -15.51
C LEU A 36 -18.29 -3.33 -16.35
N GLU A 37 -19.12 -2.65 -17.13
CA GLU A 37 -20.05 -3.29 -18.08
C GLU A 37 -19.26 -3.73 -19.32
N LEU A 38 -19.29 -5.03 -19.64
CA LEU A 38 -18.55 -5.61 -20.76
C LEU A 38 -19.53 -6.14 -21.80
N ASN A 39 -19.26 -5.81 -23.07
CA ASN A 39 -20.07 -6.28 -24.18
C ASN A 39 -19.76 -7.75 -24.48
N VAL A 40 -20.79 -8.55 -24.78
CA VAL A 40 -20.66 -10.00 -25.04
C VAL A 40 -19.75 -10.27 -26.25
N ASN A 41 -19.70 -9.35 -27.20
CA ASN A 41 -18.82 -9.46 -28.36
C ASN A 41 -17.33 -9.34 -28.00
N ASP A 42 -16.99 -8.54 -27.00
CA ASP A 42 -15.60 -8.36 -26.55
C ASP A 42 -15.11 -9.59 -25.76
N LEU A 43 -16.03 -10.28 -25.05
CA LEU A 43 -15.77 -11.56 -24.37
C LEU A 43 -15.32 -12.65 -25.34
N ALA A 44 -15.88 -12.68 -26.55
CA ALA A 44 -15.61 -13.72 -27.52
C ALA A 44 -14.21 -13.59 -28.13
N THR A 45 -13.65 -12.38 -28.18
CA THR A 45 -12.34 -12.11 -28.79
C THR A 45 -11.18 -12.13 -27.80
N SER A 46 -11.45 -12.00 -26.51
CA SER A 46 -10.42 -11.84 -25.48
C SER A 46 -10.40 -13.02 -24.51
N ASN A 47 -9.31 -13.79 -24.51
CA ASN A 47 -9.05 -14.90 -23.58
C ASN A 47 -8.76 -14.39 -22.14
N TRP A 48 -9.74 -13.80 -21.44
CA TRP A 48 -9.55 -13.26 -20.09
C TRP A 48 -9.26 -14.31 -19.01
N ILE A 49 -9.65 -15.56 -19.23
CA ILE A 49 -9.44 -16.67 -18.30
C ILE A 49 -8.18 -17.49 -18.68
N GLY A 50 -7.49 -17.11 -19.78
CA GLY A 50 -6.46 -17.94 -20.39
C GLY A 50 -7.05 -19.23 -20.97
N GLU A 51 -6.30 -19.93 -21.81
CA GLU A 51 -6.66 -21.31 -22.15
C GLU A 51 -6.59 -22.12 -20.86
N ASN A 52 -7.73 -22.49 -20.28
CA ASN A 52 -7.80 -23.44 -19.17
C ASN A 52 -7.50 -24.85 -19.68
N LYS A 53 -6.34 -25.00 -20.31
CA LYS A 53 -5.78 -26.27 -20.74
C LYS A 53 -4.59 -26.55 -19.82
N PRO A 54 -4.50 -27.75 -19.24
CA PRO A 54 -3.27 -28.17 -18.58
C PRO A 54 -2.12 -28.04 -19.59
N LYS A 55 -1.08 -27.30 -19.22
CA LYS A 55 0.16 -27.22 -19.98
C LYS A 55 0.97 -28.44 -19.59
N TYR A 56 0.82 -29.53 -20.34
CA TYR A 56 1.72 -30.66 -20.22
C TYR A 56 3.06 -30.21 -20.80
N GLU A 57 4.12 -30.25 -19.99
CA GLU A 57 5.45 -30.41 -20.55
C GLU A 57 5.44 -31.75 -21.27
N GLU A 58 5.87 -31.78 -22.54
CA GLU A 58 6.07 -33.03 -23.27
C GLU A 58 7.23 -33.79 -22.61
N GLU A 59 6.97 -34.42 -21.46
CA GLU A 59 7.56 -35.72 -21.19
C GLU A 59 6.86 -36.68 -22.15
N SER A 60 7.58 -37.02 -23.23
CA SER A 60 7.19 -38.05 -24.17
C SER A 60 6.65 -39.24 -23.38
N GLY A 61 5.41 -39.61 -23.69
CA GLY A 61 4.68 -40.61 -22.94
C GLY A 61 5.46 -41.90 -22.76
N ASN A 62 5.29 -42.47 -21.58
CA ASN A 62 5.13 -43.90 -21.48
C ASN A 62 4.20 -44.16 -20.29
N GLU A 63 2.91 -44.37 -20.59
CA GLU A 63 2.08 -45.17 -19.71
C GLU A 63 2.69 -46.58 -19.71
N GLU A 64 3.10 -47.02 -18.54
CA GLU A 64 3.38 -48.42 -18.24
C GLU A 64 2.14 -49.25 -18.57
N SER A 65 2.19 -50.00 -19.67
CA SER A 65 1.53 -51.29 -19.74
C SER A 65 2.59 -52.34 -19.46
N GLU A 66 2.46 -52.99 -18.31
CA GLU A 66 3.16 -54.22 -17.95
C GLU A 66 3.05 -55.23 -19.10
N ASP A 67 4.19 -55.61 -19.67
CA ASP A 67 4.39 -56.94 -20.23
C ASP A 67 5.82 -57.36 -19.83
N GLU A 68 5.86 -58.36 -18.96
CA GLU A 68 7.05 -59.11 -18.58
C GLU A 68 7.64 -59.75 -19.84
N GLU A 69 8.89 -59.47 -20.23
CA GLU A 69 9.71 -60.39 -21.01
C GLU A 69 11.20 -59.95 -21.07
N ASP A 70 12.04 -60.76 -20.41
CA ASP A 70 13.50 -60.93 -20.52
C ASP A 70 14.42 -59.69 -20.63
N ASP A 71 14.93 -59.24 -19.47
CA ASP A 71 16.11 -58.38 -19.38
C ASP A 71 17.41 -59.19 -19.63
N GLU A 72 17.73 -59.47 -20.89
CA GLU A 72 19.14 -59.68 -21.27
C GLU A 72 19.87 -58.33 -21.19
N ALA A 73 20.46 -58.05 -20.02
CA ALA A 73 21.24 -56.84 -19.78
C ALA A 73 22.45 -56.76 -20.74
N VAL A 74 22.36 -55.88 -21.74
CA VAL A 74 23.44 -55.62 -22.71
C VAL A 74 24.58 -54.85 -22.01
N PRO A 75 25.82 -55.38 -21.97
CA PRO A 75 26.94 -54.70 -21.33
C PRO A 75 27.20 -53.32 -21.97
N GLY A 76 27.05 -52.25 -21.18
CA GLY A 76 27.30 -50.87 -21.60
C GLY A 76 26.09 -49.94 -21.53
N MET A 77 24.88 -50.46 -21.27
CA MET A 77 23.65 -49.66 -21.17
C MET A 77 23.19 -49.38 -19.72
N ASP A 78 24.02 -49.65 -18.71
CA ASP A 78 23.66 -49.47 -17.30
C ASP A 78 23.52 -47.99 -16.92
N LEU A 79 22.30 -47.51 -16.69
CA LEU A 79 22.03 -46.15 -16.22
C LEU A 79 22.20 -46.08 -14.69
N LYS A 80 23.32 -45.49 -14.23
CA LYS A 80 23.52 -45.17 -12.80
C LYS A 80 22.75 -43.90 -12.42
N PRO A 81 21.79 -43.93 -11.49
CA PRO A 81 21.09 -42.72 -11.06
C PRO A 81 22.04 -41.79 -10.30
N LYS A 82 22.16 -40.54 -10.77
CA LYS A 82 22.93 -39.48 -10.09
C LYS A 82 22.11 -38.94 -8.92
N THR A 83 22.66 -39.02 -7.72
CA THR A 83 22.04 -38.41 -6.53
C THR A 83 22.27 -36.90 -6.54
N ILE A 84 21.22 -36.12 -6.79
CA ILE A 84 21.25 -34.66 -6.69
C ILE A 84 21.19 -34.29 -5.22
N LYS A 85 22.27 -33.71 -4.69
CA LYS A 85 22.28 -33.11 -3.35
C LYS A 85 21.51 -31.79 -3.40
N ILE A 86 20.35 -31.76 -2.78
CA ILE A 86 19.57 -30.54 -2.56
C ILE A 86 20.33 -29.69 -1.55
N GLU A 87 20.95 -28.60 -2.00
CA GLU A 87 21.51 -27.58 -1.11
C GLU A 87 20.35 -26.88 -0.38
N LYS A 88 20.28 -27.11 0.95
CA LYS A 88 19.36 -26.36 1.80
C LYS A 88 19.82 -24.90 1.84
N ASN A 89 19.02 -24.02 1.27
CA ASN A 89 19.17 -22.57 1.37
C ASN A 89 19.15 -22.15 2.86
N PRO A 90 20.24 -21.57 3.42
CA PRO A 90 20.32 -21.21 4.84
C PRO A 90 19.54 -19.94 5.20
N GLU A 91 18.82 -19.30 4.27
CA GLU A 91 18.12 -18.03 4.54
C GLU A 91 16.76 -18.19 5.26
N ALA A 92 16.38 -19.41 5.63
CA ALA A 92 15.16 -19.69 6.38
C ALA A 92 15.33 -19.61 7.92
N GLU A 93 16.43 -19.04 8.43
CA GLU A 93 16.50 -18.64 9.84
C GLU A 93 15.62 -17.41 10.08
N LYS A 94 14.32 -17.67 10.22
CA LYS A 94 13.36 -16.74 10.81
C LYS A 94 13.88 -16.37 12.19
N LEU A 95 14.56 -15.23 12.29
CA LEU A 95 14.91 -14.56 13.53
C LEU A 95 13.67 -14.62 14.44
N LYS A 96 13.78 -15.40 15.52
CA LYS A 96 12.78 -15.49 16.58
C LYS A 96 12.82 -14.17 17.36
N LEU A 97 12.47 -13.07 16.70
CA LEU A 97 12.19 -11.80 17.35
C LEU A 97 11.10 -12.04 18.37
N ASP A 98 11.40 -11.70 19.63
CA ASP A 98 10.44 -11.73 20.72
C ASP A 98 9.11 -11.13 20.29
N LYS A 99 7.99 -11.72 20.73
CA LYS A 99 6.62 -11.28 20.40
C LYS A 99 6.45 -9.76 20.55
N ILE A 100 7.08 -9.17 21.58
CA ILE A 100 7.09 -7.74 21.86
C ILE A 100 7.81 -6.94 20.76
N ALA A 101 8.96 -7.40 20.28
CA ALA A 101 9.72 -6.73 19.23
C ALA A 101 8.95 -6.72 17.90
N ARG A 102 8.26 -7.81 17.57
CA ARG A 102 7.39 -7.90 16.39
C ARG A 102 6.21 -6.93 16.49
N GLN A 103 5.53 -6.88 17.63
CA GLN A 103 4.43 -5.93 17.86
C GLN A 103 4.89 -4.47 17.72
N LYS A 104 6.06 -4.13 18.26
CA LYS A 104 6.65 -2.79 18.11
C LYS A 104 6.97 -2.46 16.65
N ALA A 105 7.50 -3.42 15.88
CA ALA A 105 7.78 -3.23 14.46
C ALA A 105 6.49 -2.95 13.66
N VAL A 106 5.45 -3.78 13.86
CA VAL A 106 4.14 -3.60 13.22
C VAL A 106 3.51 -2.26 13.61
N HIS A 107 3.58 -1.89 14.90
CA HIS A 107 3.09 -0.60 15.35
C HIS A 107 3.83 0.58 14.69
N LYS A 108 5.16 0.48 14.56
CA LYS A 108 5.97 1.51 13.91
C LYS A 108 5.61 1.66 12.43
N GLU A 109 5.37 0.56 11.73
CA GLU A 109 4.96 0.58 10.32
C GLU A 109 3.56 1.12 10.13
N THR A 110 2.61 0.72 10.96
CA THR A 110 1.24 1.25 10.93
C THR A 110 1.23 2.75 11.21
N VAL A 111 1.96 3.22 12.22
CA VAL A 111 2.11 4.67 12.50
C VAL A 111 2.78 5.42 11.34
N LYS A 112 3.78 4.82 10.68
CA LYS A 112 4.38 5.43 9.48
C LYS A 112 3.37 5.56 8.34
N LYS A 113 2.52 4.55 8.12
CA LYS A 113 1.47 4.58 7.08
C LYS A 113 0.40 5.63 7.41
N THR A 114 -0.09 5.68 8.65
CA THR A 114 -1.10 6.66 9.07
C THR A 114 -0.58 8.09 8.99
N ASN A 115 0.68 8.34 9.39
CA ASN A 115 1.34 9.65 9.28
C ASN A 115 1.49 10.13 7.82
N LYS A 116 1.56 9.22 6.85
CA LYS A 116 1.62 9.55 5.41
C LYS A 116 0.25 9.88 4.82
N SER A 117 -0.85 9.54 5.50
CA SER A 117 -2.20 9.82 4.97
C SER A 117 -2.47 11.33 4.92
N LYS A 118 -3.09 11.78 3.83
CA LYS A 118 -3.43 13.21 3.60
C LYS A 118 -4.33 13.76 4.71
N VAL A 119 -5.30 12.95 5.16
CA VAL A 119 -6.26 13.33 6.22
C VAL A 119 -5.53 13.56 7.55
N PHE A 120 -4.62 12.66 7.94
CA PHE A 120 -3.86 12.81 9.18
C PHE A 120 -2.93 14.03 9.12
N GLN A 121 -2.25 14.25 7.99
CA GLN A 121 -1.39 15.42 7.80
C GLN A 121 -2.18 16.73 7.89
N LEU A 122 -3.36 16.79 7.28
CA LEU A 122 -4.23 17.97 7.33
C LEU A 122 -4.67 18.25 8.77
N LYS A 123 -5.13 17.23 9.50
CA LYS A 123 -5.48 17.35 10.92
C LYS A 123 -4.30 17.87 11.74
N GLN A 124 -3.13 17.27 11.57
CA GLN A 124 -1.94 17.66 12.33
C GLN A 124 -1.48 19.09 12.00
N ARG A 125 -1.60 19.53 10.75
CA ARG A 125 -1.35 20.92 10.35
C ARG A 125 -2.30 21.89 11.04
N LEU A 126 -3.58 21.55 11.09
CA LEU A 126 -4.62 22.37 11.73
C LEU A 126 -4.38 22.47 13.25
N ASP A 127 -4.05 21.35 13.90
CA ASP A 127 -3.74 21.33 15.33
C ASP A 127 -2.46 22.14 15.64
N ARG A 128 -1.42 22.05 14.80
CA ARG A 128 -0.21 22.89 14.93
C ARG A 128 -0.54 24.37 14.82
N GLN A 129 -1.40 24.77 13.89
CA GLN A 129 -1.83 26.16 13.74
C GLN A 129 -2.61 26.65 14.96
N LYS A 130 -3.55 25.83 15.47
CA LYS A 130 -4.30 26.13 16.71
C LYS A 130 -3.36 26.28 17.91
N ASN A 131 -2.45 25.34 18.09
CA ASN A 131 -1.48 25.35 19.19
C ASN A 131 -0.55 26.57 19.12
N LYS A 132 -0.06 26.92 17.92
CA LYS A 132 0.75 28.14 17.71
C LYS A 132 -0.04 29.40 18.07
N LYS A 133 -1.30 29.49 17.64
CA LYS A 133 -2.18 30.63 17.95
C LYS A 133 -2.46 30.74 19.46
N MET A 134 -2.71 29.61 20.13
CA MET A 134 -2.94 29.59 21.58
C MET A 134 -1.68 29.93 22.37
N SER A 135 -0.52 29.39 21.96
CA SER A 135 0.77 29.72 22.57
C SER A 135 1.10 31.21 22.43
N LEU A 136 0.91 31.79 21.24
CA LEU A 136 1.10 33.23 21.00
C LEU A 136 0.18 34.08 21.90
N LYS A 137 -1.11 33.74 21.98
CA LYS A 137 -2.06 34.43 22.86
C LYS A 137 -1.65 34.34 24.34
N ALA A 138 -1.20 33.17 24.79
CA ALA A 138 -0.74 32.97 26.16
C ALA A 138 0.51 33.81 26.46
N LYS A 139 1.50 33.81 25.56
CA LYS A 139 2.70 34.64 25.66
C LYS A 139 2.35 36.13 25.73
N PHE A 140 1.48 36.61 24.84
CA PHE A 140 1.06 38.01 24.83
C PHE A 140 0.34 38.41 26.12
N LYS A 141 -0.56 37.57 26.64
CA LYS A 141 -1.24 37.80 27.93
C LYS A 141 -0.23 37.87 29.08
N GLN A 142 0.74 36.96 29.12
CA GLN A 142 1.77 36.95 30.16
C GLN A 142 2.65 38.21 30.09
N GLU A 143 3.06 38.62 28.89
CA GLU A 143 3.86 39.85 28.70
C GLU A 143 3.09 41.10 29.10
N ARG A 144 1.81 41.20 28.72
CA ARG A 144 0.95 42.32 29.14
C ARG A 144 0.79 42.37 30.66
N ALA A 145 0.60 41.21 31.31
CA ALA A 145 0.52 41.14 32.76
C ALA A 145 1.83 41.61 33.44
N ILE A 146 2.99 41.25 32.90
CA ILE A 146 4.30 41.72 33.40
C ILE A 146 4.50 43.22 33.18
N LYS A 147 4.08 43.76 32.03
CA LYS A 147 4.18 45.20 31.73
C LYS A 147 3.33 46.05 32.68
N ASN A 148 2.12 45.57 33.01
CA ASN A 148 1.19 46.30 33.87
C ASN A 148 1.49 46.12 35.38
N ALA A 149 2.21 45.07 35.77
CA ALA A 149 2.54 44.82 37.16
C ALA A 149 3.66 45.75 37.68
N LYS A 150 3.58 46.14 38.96
CA LYS A 150 4.56 46.99 39.64
C LYS A 150 5.11 46.34 40.92
N GLY A 151 6.34 46.65 41.30
CA GLY A 151 6.94 46.22 42.57
C GLY A 151 7.05 44.70 42.75
N LYS A 152 6.58 44.18 43.89
CA LYS A 152 6.71 42.77 44.29
C LYS A 152 5.97 41.81 43.35
N THR A 153 4.83 42.23 42.77
CA THR A 153 4.05 41.39 41.83
C THR A 153 4.78 41.19 40.50
N LYS A 154 5.45 42.23 39.98
CA LYS A 154 6.29 42.14 38.77
C LYS A 154 7.44 41.14 38.96
N LYS A 155 8.13 41.19 40.11
CA LYS A 155 9.21 40.25 40.45
C LYS A 155 8.71 38.79 40.50
N LYS A 156 7.53 38.54 41.06
CA LYS A 156 6.92 37.19 41.09
C LYS A 156 6.57 36.70 39.67
N LEU A 157 5.99 37.55 38.82
CA LEU A 157 5.62 37.17 37.45
C LEU A 157 6.84 36.91 36.54
N LEU A 158 7.93 37.67 36.71
CA LEU A 158 9.20 37.45 36.01
C LEU A 158 9.86 36.12 36.42
N LYS A 159 9.78 35.75 37.72
CA LYS A 159 10.29 34.45 38.20
C LYS A 159 9.53 33.26 37.62
N LYS A 160 8.21 33.39 37.40
CA LYS A 160 7.37 32.36 36.75
C LYS A 160 7.59 32.22 35.24
N LYS A 161 8.34 33.13 34.60
CA LYS A 161 8.65 33.08 33.16
C LYS A 161 9.94 32.31 32.86
N LYS A 162 10.85 32.18 33.85
CA LYS A 162 12.03 31.31 33.77
C LYS A 162 11.61 29.87 34.00
#